data_AF-A0A2P5L457-F1
#
_entry.id   AF-A0A2P5L457-F1
#
_cell.length_a   1.000
_cell.length_b   1.000
_cell.length_c   1.000
_cell.angle_alpha   90.00
_cell.angle_beta   90.00
_cell.angle_gamma   90.00
#
_symmetry.space_group_name_H-M   'P 1'
#
loop_
_entity.id
_entity.type
_entity.pdbx_description
1 polymer ?
#
loop_
_entity_poly.entity_id
_entity_poly.type
_entity_poly.pdbx_seq_one_letter_code
_entity_poly.pdbx_strand_id
1 'polypeptide(L)'
;MSLSNQRKLQINARVNEYAVPPIKDMLVLGKNAPIGCIAMRRALKLLVKTPFEHIEIEDDRISDILVRQSLLLRVSQEELIGFVISEIKPMLGMDEVLHLELDINVFLSKNL
;
A
#
# COMPACT_ATOMS: atom_id res chain seq x y z
N MET A 1 -5.24 -59.65 -22.35
CA MET A 1 -4.39 -58.62 -21.73
C MET A 1 -4.50 -57.34 -22.54
N SER A 2 -5.11 -56.28 -21.98
CA SER A 2 -4.82 -54.89 -22.36
C SER A 2 -5.08 -53.97 -21.16
N LEU A 3 -4.01 -53.55 -20.48
CA LEU A 3 -3.93 -52.27 -19.77
C LEU A 3 -4.06 -51.15 -20.84
N SER A 4 -4.56 -49.93 -20.65
CA SER A 4 -4.71 -48.96 -19.56
C SER A 4 -5.59 -47.82 -20.18
N ASN A 5 -6.29 -46.92 -19.50
CA ASN A 5 -5.81 -45.97 -18.51
C ASN A 5 -7.04 -45.21 -17.93
N GLN A 6 -7.64 -45.70 -16.84
CA GLN A 6 -8.68 -44.92 -16.15
C GLN A 6 -7.99 -43.93 -15.22
N ARG A 7 -7.76 -42.71 -15.70
CA ARG A 7 -7.11 -41.65 -14.94
C ARG A 7 -8.02 -41.28 -13.75
N LYS A 8 -7.67 -41.73 -12.55
CA LYS A 8 -8.41 -41.38 -11.33
C LYS A 8 -7.81 -40.11 -10.75
N LEU A 9 -8.44 -38.97 -11.03
CA LEU A 9 -8.05 -37.65 -10.51
C LEU A 9 -8.80 -37.38 -9.22
N GLN A 10 -8.08 -37.25 -8.10
CA GLN A 10 -8.64 -36.83 -6.83
C GLN A 10 -8.11 -35.43 -6.50
N ILE A 11 -9.02 -34.46 -6.35
CA ILE A 11 -8.71 -33.10 -5.95
C ILE A 11 -9.29 -32.89 -4.55
N ASN A 12 -8.41 -32.61 -3.59
CA ASN A 12 -8.81 -32.22 -2.24
C ASN A 12 -8.49 -30.73 -2.09
N ALA A 13 -9.49 -29.91 -1.76
CA ALA A 13 -9.33 -28.47 -1.58
C ALA A 13 -9.69 -28.05 -0.16
N ARG A 14 -8.90 -27.13 0.41
CA ARG A 14 -9.23 -26.42 1.65
C ARG A 14 -9.55 -24.99 1.28
N VAL A 15 -10.77 -24.56 1.59
CA VAL A 15 -11.27 -23.22 1.29
C VAL A 15 -11.23 -22.41 2.58
N ASN A 16 -10.59 -21.25 2.51
CA ASN A 16 -10.62 -20.23 3.56
C ASN A 16 -11.20 -18.95 2.95
N GLU A 17 -11.73 -18.06 3.80
CA GLU A 17 -12.14 -16.72 3.37
C GLU A 17 -10.92 -15.92 2.91
N TYR A 18 -11.03 -15.28 1.74
CA TYR A 18 -10.00 -14.40 1.22
C TYR A 18 -10.15 -13.02 1.87
N ALA A 19 -9.24 -12.68 2.79
CA ALA A 19 -9.17 -11.35 3.39
C ALA A 19 -8.17 -10.49 2.60
N VAL A 20 -8.68 -9.50 1.87
CA VAL A 20 -7.83 -8.45 1.31
C VAL A 20 -7.28 -7.62 2.47
N PRO A 21 -5.95 -7.44 2.60
CA PRO A 21 -5.40 -6.66 3.70
C PRO A 21 -6.00 -5.24 3.70
N PRO A 22 -6.50 -4.76 4.85
CA PRO A 22 -7.01 -3.40 4.94
C PRO A 22 -5.83 -2.45 4.77
N ILE A 23 -5.77 -1.76 3.63
CA ILE A 23 -4.83 -0.66 3.46
C ILE A 23 -5.35 0.49 4.33
N LYS A 24 -4.69 0.71 5.47
CA LYS A 24 -5.18 1.65 6.47
C LYS A 24 -4.72 3.05 6.14
N ASP A 25 -3.42 3.33 6.18
CA ASP A 25 -2.98 4.72 6.25
C ASP A 25 -2.22 5.15 5.01
N MET A 26 -1.14 4.44 4.66
CA MET A 26 -0.28 4.86 3.57
C MET A 26 0.42 3.69 2.86
N LEU A 27 0.64 3.85 1.56
CA LEU A 27 1.55 3.03 0.77
C LEU A 27 2.67 3.90 0.22
N VAL A 28 3.89 3.38 0.20
CA VAL A 28 5.05 3.98 -0.48
C VAL A 28 5.54 3.00 -1.53
N LEU A 29 5.56 3.43 -2.79
CA LEU A 29 5.91 2.60 -3.93
C LEU A 29 7.34 2.89 -4.38
N GLY A 30 8.12 1.83 -4.51
CA GLY A 30 9.40 1.87 -5.18
C GLY A 30 9.24 2.13 -6.69
N LYS A 31 10.26 2.74 -7.30
CA LYS A 31 10.24 3.19 -8.69
C LYS A 31 9.99 2.10 -9.72
N ASN A 32 10.33 0.87 -9.37
CA ASN A 32 10.18 -0.33 -10.19
C ASN A 32 9.13 -1.30 -9.60
N ALA A 33 8.29 -0.83 -8.67
CA ALA A 33 7.30 -1.68 -8.02
C ALA A 33 6.46 -2.44 -9.07
N PRO A 34 6.19 -3.74 -8.86
CA PRO A 34 5.55 -4.61 -9.84
C PRO A 34 4.11 -4.17 -10.19
N ILE A 35 3.53 -3.31 -9.35
CA ILE A 35 2.25 -2.67 -9.56
C ILE A 35 2.45 -1.15 -9.49
N GLY A 36 2.29 -0.49 -10.63
CA GLY A 36 2.36 0.97 -10.70
C GLY A 36 1.17 1.64 -10.01
N CYS A 37 1.31 2.94 -9.73
CA CYS A 37 0.33 3.75 -9.03
C CYS A 37 -1.10 3.64 -9.61
N ILE A 38 -1.26 3.66 -10.94
CA ILE A 38 -2.58 3.59 -11.60
C ILE A 38 -3.33 2.32 -11.21
N ALA A 39 -2.66 1.17 -11.23
CA ALA A 39 -3.27 -0.11 -10.89
C ALA A 39 -3.58 -0.18 -9.39
N MET A 40 -2.68 0.31 -8.54
CA MET A 40 -2.89 0.34 -7.09
C MET A 40 -4.06 1.25 -6.71
N ARG A 41 -4.18 2.44 -7.30
CA ARG A 41 -5.32 3.36 -7.08
C ARG A 41 -6.64 2.74 -7.49
N ARG A 42 -6.68 1.98 -8.58
CA ARG A 42 -7.89 1.25 -9.00
C ARG A 42 -8.28 0.18 -7.99
N ALA A 43 -7.30 -0.60 -7.50
CA ALA A 43 -7.53 -1.58 -6.46
C ALA A 43 -8.07 -0.92 -5.19
N LEU A 44 -7.41 0.14 -4.70
CA LEU A 44 -7.85 0.90 -3.52
C LEU A 44 -9.27 1.43 -3.64
N LYS A 45 -9.66 1.97 -4.81
CA LYS A 45 -11.04 2.44 -5.04
C LYS A 45 -12.10 1.35 -4.93
N LEU A 46 -11.75 0.09 -5.23
CA LEU A 46 -12.65 -1.06 -5.12
C LEU A 46 -12.68 -1.64 -3.69
N LEU A 47 -11.56 -1.53 -2.98
CA LEU A 47 -11.34 -2.20 -1.70
C LEU A 47 -11.66 -1.32 -0.49
N VAL A 48 -11.56 0.01 -0.63
CA VAL A 48 -11.65 0.95 0.48
C VAL A 48 -12.59 2.09 0.13
N LYS A 49 -13.55 2.39 1.01
CA LYS A 49 -14.50 3.51 0.82
C LYS A 49 -13.86 4.88 0.98
N THR A 50 -12.76 4.97 1.72
CA THR A 50 -12.12 6.24 2.06
C THR A 50 -11.20 6.69 0.94
N PRO A 51 -11.20 7.99 0.58
CA PRO A 51 -10.32 8.48 -0.47
C PRO A 51 -8.85 8.48 -0.04
N PHE A 52 -8.00 8.15 -1.01
CA PHE A 52 -6.55 8.26 -0.92
C PHE A 52 -6.10 9.38 -1.85
N GLU A 53 -5.16 10.18 -1.36
CA GLU A 53 -4.40 11.13 -2.14
C GLU A 53 -3.22 10.43 -2.81
N HIS A 54 -2.89 10.86 -4.02
CA HIS A 54 -1.73 10.37 -4.75
C HIS A 54 -0.73 11.50 -4.88
N ILE A 55 0.47 11.26 -4.38
CA ILE A 55 1.60 12.18 -4.45
C ILE A 55 2.67 11.50 -5.30
N GLU A 56 2.99 12.10 -6.44
CA GLU A 56 4.13 11.70 -7.27
C GLU A 56 5.42 12.29 -6.68
N ILE A 57 6.47 11.48 -6.64
CA ILE A 57 7.75 11.83 -6.03
C ILE A 57 8.84 11.74 -7.09
N GLU A 58 9.52 12.87 -7.33
CA GLU A 58 10.73 12.89 -8.15
C GLU A 58 11.94 12.42 -7.32
N ASP A 59 12.14 11.11 -7.27
CA ASP A 59 13.23 10.48 -6.52
C ASP A 59 13.88 9.33 -7.31
N ASP A 60 15.10 8.95 -6.92
CA ASP A 60 15.84 7.85 -7.55
C ASP A 60 15.29 6.47 -7.16
N ARG A 61 14.58 6.37 -6.03
CA ARG A 61 14.09 5.11 -5.47
C ARG A 61 12.58 5.04 -5.28
N ILE A 62 11.94 6.15 -4.90
CA ILE A 62 10.48 6.23 -4.71
C ILE A 62 9.85 6.79 -5.99
N SER A 63 8.69 6.26 -6.40
CA SER A 63 7.87 6.90 -7.44
C SER A 63 6.64 7.59 -6.87
N ASP A 64 5.94 6.94 -5.94
CA ASP A 64 4.61 7.37 -5.53
C ASP A 64 4.35 7.13 -4.04
N ILE A 65 3.59 8.03 -3.44
CA ILE A 65 2.96 7.85 -2.14
C ILE A 65 1.45 7.85 -2.34
N LEU A 66 0.78 6.87 -1.75
CA LEU A 66 -0.68 6.82 -1.65
C LEU A 66 -1.05 6.94 -0.19
N VAL A 67 -1.66 8.05 0.22
CA VAL A 67 -1.97 8.34 1.62
C VAL A 67 -3.45 8.62 1.81
N ARG A 68 -4.05 8.15 2.90
CA ARG A 68 -5.44 8.46 3.23
C ARG A 68 -5.61 9.99 3.41
N GLN A 69 -6.53 10.60 2.66
CA GLN A 69 -6.71 12.07 2.67
C GLN A 69 -6.96 12.65 4.06
N SER A 70 -7.60 11.91 4.97
CA SER A 70 -7.86 12.37 6.34
C SER A 70 -6.61 12.57 7.21
N LEU A 71 -5.46 12.03 6.80
CA LEU A 71 -4.18 12.27 7.49
C LEU A 71 -3.61 13.64 7.12
N LEU A 72 -3.81 14.09 5.88
CA LEU A 72 -3.39 15.40 5.39
C LEU A 72 -4.14 16.58 6.04
N LEU A 73 -5.18 16.29 6.84
CA LEU A 73 -5.84 17.28 7.71
C LEU A 73 -5.04 17.59 8.98
N ARG A 74 -4.06 16.74 9.33
CA ARG A 74 -3.29 16.80 10.59
C ARG A 74 -1.80 17.00 10.39
N VAL A 75 -1.27 16.62 9.22
CA VAL A 75 0.12 16.81 8.82
C VAL A 75 0.14 17.41 7.41
N SER A 76 1.03 18.35 7.14
CA SER A 76 1.18 18.88 5.78
C SER A 76 1.72 17.81 4.83
N GLN A 77 1.46 17.99 3.54
CA GLN A 77 1.99 17.10 2.52
C GLN A 77 3.51 17.12 2.50
N GLU A 78 4.12 18.30 2.68
CA GLU A 78 5.56 18.50 2.70
C GLU A 78 6.23 17.79 3.88
N GLU A 79 5.68 17.90 5.09
CA GLU A 79 6.19 17.19 6.27
C GLU A 79 6.12 15.68 6.10
N LEU A 80 5.01 15.18 5.53
CA LEU A 80 4.84 13.76 5.26
C LEU A 80 5.85 13.25 4.23
N ILE A 81 6.06 13.99 3.12
CA ILE A 81 7.07 13.65 2.12
C ILE A 81 8.46 13.65 2.76
N GLY A 82 8.78 14.67 3.57
CA GLY A 82 10.05 14.76 4.28
C GLY A 82 10.32 13.52 5.14
N PHE A 83 9.32 13.10 5.93
CA PHE A 83 9.39 11.87 6.73
C PHE A 83 9.61 10.61 5.87
N VAL A 84 8.90 10.48 4.75
CA VAL A 84 9.07 9.32 3.85
C VAL A 84 10.47 9.29 3.25
N ILE A 85 11.00 10.44 2.82
CA ILE A 85 12.34 10.53 2.24
C ILE A 85 13.43 10.24 3.28
N SER A 86 13.30 10.74 4.51
CA SER A 86 14.33 10.57 5.54
C SER A 86 14.29 9.20 6.20
N GLU A 87 13.11 8.72 6.58
CA GLU A 87 12.97 7.53 7.44
C GLU A 87 12.60 6.26 6.65
N ILE A 88 11.80 6.38 5.60
CA ILE A 88 11.22 5.22 4.93
C ILE A 88 12.01 4.79 3.70
N LYS A 89 12.49 5.75 2.89
CA LYS A 89 13.31 5.50 1.70
C LYS A 89 14.51 4.57 1.94
N PRO A 90 15.26 4.67 3.06
CA PRO A 90 16.39 3.77 3.32
C PRO A 90 15.99 2.30 3.44
N MET A 91 14.75 2.04 3.86
CA MET A 91 14.21 0.69 4.09
C MET A 91 13.45 0.12 2.88
N LEU A 92 13.16 0.94 1.88
CA LEU A 92 12.39 0.56 0.69
C LEU A 92 13.31 -0.01 -0.41
N GLY A 93 12.99 -1.19 -0.95
CA GLY A 93 13.53 -1.67 -2.21
C GLY A 93 12.86 -1.01 -3.43
N MET A 94 13.58 -0.86 -4.55
CA MET A 94 13.03 -0.26 -5.77
C MET A 94 11.83 -1.04 -6.34
N ASP A 95 11.79 -2.35 -6.13
CA ASP A 95 10.73 -3.24 -6.62
C ASP A 95 9.64 -3.52 -5.55
N GLU A 96 9.63 -2.77 -4.44
CA GLU A 96 8.74 -3.02 -3.31
C GLU A 96 7.60 -2.01 -3.21
N VAL A 97 6.56 -2.41 -2.47
CA VAL A 97 5.53 -1.51 -1.96
C VAL A 97 5.45 -1.70 -0.46
N LEU A 98 5.76 -0.65 0.29
CA LEU A 98 5.63 -0.68 1.75
C LEU A 98 4.25 -0.21 2.15
N HIS A 99 3.63 -0.94 3.07
CA HIS A 99 2.43 -0.51 3.78
C HIS A 99 2.81 0.06 5.13
N LEU A 100 2.37 1.30 5.39
CA LEU A 100 2.62 2.00 6.64
C LEU A 100 1.29 2.23 7.35
N GLU A 101 1.30 1.95 8.66
CA GLU A 101 0.27 2.38 9.59
C GLU A 101 0.82 3.57 10.39
N LEU A 102 0.09 4.67 10.46
CA LEU A 102 0.56 5.94 11.01
C LEU A 102 -0.30 6.37 12.19
N ASP A 103 0.34 6.70 13.31
CA ASP A 103 -0.31 7.29 14.49
C ASP A 103 0.10 8.76 14.64
N ILE A 104 -0.72 9.67 14.10
CA ILE A 104 -0.46 11.11 14.11
C ILE A 104 -1.25 11.77 15.24
N ASN A 105 -0.52 12.27 16.24
CA ASN A 105 -1.06 12.95 17.42
C ASN A 105 -0.75 14.45 17.35
N VAL A 106 -1.79 15.29 17.42
CA VAL A 106 -1.66 16.77 17.40
C VAL A 106 -1.91 17.31 18.80
N PHE A 107 -0.89 17.93 19.39
CA PHE A 107 -1.00 18.58 20.70
C PHE A 107 -1.19 20.08 20.52
N LEU A 108 -2.29 20.61 21.06
CA LEU A 108 -2.63 22.02 20.96
C LEU A 108 -2.55 22.67 22.35
N SER A 109 -1.82 23.78 22.43
CA SER A 109 -1.80 24.66 23.59
C SER A 109 -2.06 26.08 23.13
N LYS A 110 -2.97 26.78 23.80
CA LYS A 110 -3.20 28.21 23.59
C LYS A 110 -2.98 28.93 24.91
N ASN A 111 -1.99 29.80 24.96
CA ASN A 111 -1.86 30.73 26.07
C ASN A 111 -2.90 31.84 25.85
N LEU A 112 -3.76 32.03 26.86
CA LEU A 112 -4.78 33.08 26.91
C LEU A 112 -4.19 34.36 27.49
#